data_AF-A0A6M1ZMG7-F1
#
_entry.id   AF-A0A6M1ZMG7-F1
#
_cell.length_a   1.000
_cell.length_b   1.000
_cell.length_c   1.000
_cell.angle_alpha   90.00
_cell.angle_beta   90.00
_cell.angle_gamma   90.00
#
_symmetry.space_group_name_H-M   'P 1'
#
loop_
_entity.id
_entity.type
_entity.pdbx_description
1 polymer ?
#
loop_
_entity_poly.entity_id
_entity_poly.type
_entity_poly.pdbx_seq_one_letter_code
_entity_poly.pdbx_strand_id
1 'polypeptide(L)'
;MAIDAVVNSLEFRPSHQTLLPVADIIDGKVNQASELLFCYQIAIEMIEAIVKGQYSAFDILTTTNCCHGISIFARYLFLEVVELDLKALLVEGKDKITELNADHSQRLSCRWYLPKPLIELAQLFILSYIKEPDPQRRWRTEVNKLKETAPIGSKKCKQIVATLQTHYSNQVAESYYSHFKKLPDDMRINGMHVSAWGQYLHADYIRKDKRGRKYASCMFSMQVSLAHLIQREAKIALIVDIRSKLGEVKGRYVQLFQGDGVNLVPIEDAEDELEPIVVFGVCVYSDELNEESFEFLMNPWLSRLSELVLACDTHYPQFPNVGDDPEFDHSPIVPEEMVLKKIIDKYSKIPGVSAKDPSFFCLSHIYPASVKEILSGSLPRSFIPEVARRGK
;
A
#
# COMPACT_ATOMS: atom_id res chain seq x y z
N MET A 1 -17.18 -34.87 3.82
CA MET A 1 -15.92 -35.54 3.40
C MET A 1 -15.62 -35.02 2.00
N ALA A 2 -14.67 -34.15 1.73
CA ALA A 2 -13.45 -33.79 2.45
C ALA A 2 -13.22 -32.28 2.37
N ILE A 3 -13.05 -31.65 3.53
CA ILE A 3 -12.49 -30.31 3.70
C ILE A 3 -10.99 -30.58 3.92
N ASP A 4 -10.23 -30.86 2.86
CA ASP A 4 -8.79 -31.22 3.01
C ASP A 4 -7.93 -30.89 1.77
N ALA A 5 -8.39 -30.02 0.86
CA ALA A 5 -7.69 -29.82 -0.43
C ALA A 5 -7.24 -28.39 -0.77
N VAL A 6 -7.27 -27.44 0.17
CA VAL A 6 -6.87 -26.02 -0.10
C VAL A 6 -5.70 -25.54 0.77
N VAL A 7 -4.81 -26.44 1.20
CA VAL A 7 -3.61 -26.07 2.00
C VAL A 7 -2.29 -26.28 1.24
N ASN A 8 -2.30 -26.75 -0.01
CA ASN A 8 -1.06 -27.19 -0.70
C ASN A 8 -0.58 -26.30 -1.86
N SER A 9 -0.40 -24.99 -1.65
CA SER A 9 0.37 -24.15 -2.61
C SER A 9 1.11 -22.94 -2.01
N LEU A 10 1.54 -23.04 -0.74
CA LEU A 10 2.46 -22.10 -0.11
C LEU A 10 3.74 -22.81 0.33
N GLU A 11 4.75 -22.90 -0.55
CA GLU A 11 6.15 -22.80 -0.10
C GLU A 11 6.51 -21.32 0.21
N PHE A 12 5.62 -20.66 0.95
CA PHE A 12 5.96 -19.59 1.87
C PHE A 12 5.55 -20.16 3.22
N ARG A 13 6.48 -20.89 3.86
CA ARG A 13 6.24 -21.40 5.21
C ARG A 13 5.92 -20.20 6.10
N PRO A 14 4.86 -20.24 6.91
CA PRO A 14 4.64 -19.18 7.88
C PRO A 14 5.89 -19.07 8.73
N SER A 15 6.40 -17.85 8.91
CA SER A 15 7.56 -17.59 9.76
C SER A 15 7.22 -17.71 11.26
N HIS A 16 6.23 -18.53 11.62
CA HIS A 16 5.86 -18.89 12.99
C HIS A 16 7.02 -19.62 13.67
N GLN A 17 8.09 -18.89 14.02
CA GLN A 17 9.17 -19.34 14.89
C GLN A 17 10.20 -18.24 15.19
N THR A 18 10.35 -17.21 14.35
CA THR A 18 11.33 -16.16 14.65
C THR A 18 10.69 -15.10 15.54
N LEU A 19 10.88 -15.28 16.85
CA LEU A 19 10.62 -14.25 17.85
C LEU A 19 11.81 -13.28 17.87
N LEU A 20 11.52 -12.00 17.75
CA LEU A 20 12.49 -10.92 17.82
C LEU A 20 12.20 -10.04 19.03
N PRO A 21 13.22 -9.49 19.69
CA PRO A 21 13.00 -8.53 20.75
C PRO A 21 12.26 -7.32 20.17
N VAL A 22 11.27 -6.78 20.89
CA VAL A 22 10.51 -5.62 20.41
C VAL A 22 11.37 -4.37 20.21
N ALA A 23 12.57 -4.33 20.79
CA ALA A 23 13.61 -3.34 20.50
C ALA A 23 14.03 -3.31 19.01
N ASP A 24 13.83 -4.39 18.25
CA ASP A 24 14.12 -4.47 16.82
C ASP A 24 13.20 -3.61 15.96
N ILE A 25 12.10 -3.09 16.52
CA ILE A 25 11.30 -2.02 15.89
C ILE A 25 12.20 -0.84 15.48
N ILE A 26 13.25 -0.56 16.26
CA ILE A 26 14.21 0.52 15.98
C ILE A 26 15.63 -0.01 15.76
N ASP A 27 15.77 -1.18 15.13
CA ASP A 27 17.06 -1.82 14.79
C ASP A 27 17.87 -2.25 16.04
N GLY A 28 17.18 -2.62 17.13
CA GLY A 28 17.78 -3.21 18.34
C GLY A 28 18.66 -2.26 19.16
N LYS A 29 18.92 -1.05 18.66
CA LYS A 29 19.78 -0.03 19.26
C LYS A 29 19.01 0.77 20.31
N VAL A 30 18.70 0.13 21.43
CA VAL A 30 18.07 0.74 22.61
C VAL A 30 19.13 1.01 23.67
N ASN A 31 19.36 2.29 23.98
CA ASN A 31 20.34 2.74 24.97
C ASN A 31 19.68 3.40 26.19
N GLN A 32 18.37 3.67 26.14
CA GLN A 32 17.62 4.37 27.20
C GLN A 32 16.27 3.72 27.45
N ALA A 33 15.75 3.84 28.68
CA ALA A 33 14.43 3.32 29.06
C ALA A 33 13.31 3.94 28.20
N SER A 34 13.44 5.22 27.85
CA SER A 34 12.50 5.94 26.98
C SER A 34 12.43 5.36 25.57
N GLU A 35 13.53 4.83 25.03
CA GLU A 35 13.57 4.18 23.72
C GLU A 35 12.90 2.79 23.77
N LEU A 36 13.06 2.06 24.87
CA LEU A 36 12.36 0.78 25.07
C LEU A 36 10.86 0.98 25.27
N LEU A 37 10.48 1.98 26.09
CA LEU A 37 9.11 2.38 26.33
C LEU A 37 8.42 2.77 25.01
N PHE A 38 9.10 3.55 24.17
CA PHE A 38 8.66 3.87 22.83
C PHE A 38 8.32 2.60 22.02
N CYS A 39 9.22 1.62 21.98
CA CYS A 39 8.99 0.38 21.23
C CYS A 39 7.78 -0.39 21.76
N TYR A 40 7.61 -0.46 23.09
CA TYR A 40 6.47 -1.14 23.71
C TYR A 40 5.15 -0.46 23.37
N GLN A 41 5.10 0.87 23.46
CA GLN A 41 3.90 1.66 23.14
C GLN A 41 3.54 1.56 21.65
N ILE A 42 4.52 1.67 20.75
CA ILE A 42 4.29 1.47 19.32
C ILE A 42 3.73 0.08 19.04
N ALA A 43 4.30 -0.97 19.63
CA ALA A 43 3.81 -2.33 19.42
C ALA A 43 2.35 -2.48 19.91
N ILE A 44 2.01 -1.89 21.05
CA ILE A 44 0.65 -1.86 21.59
C ILE A 44 -0.32 -1.11 20.66
N GLU A 45 0.01 0.12 20.27
CA GLU A 45 -0.83 0.93 19.38
C GLU A 45 -1.05 0.26 18.03
N MET A 46 0.01 -0.36 17.50
CA MET A 46 -0.04 -1.16 16.28
C MET A 46 -0.98 -2.36 16.44
N ILE A 47 -0.85 -3.15 17.50
CA ILE A 47 -1.73 -4.30 17.77
C ILE A 47 -3.18 -3.83 17.92
N GLU A 48 -3.43 -2.72 18.62
CA GLU A 48 -4.77 -2.14 18.76
C GLU A 48 -5.37 -1.74 17.41
N ALA A 49 -4.58 -1.18 16.50
CA ALA A 49 -5.03 -0.87 15.15
C ALA A 49 -5.43 -2.14 14.38
N ILE A 50 -4.64 -3.22 14.47
CA ILE A 50 -4.95 -4.51 13.81
C ILE A 50 -6.24 -5.11 14.37
N VAL A 51 -6.38 -5.15 15.70
CA VAL A 51 -7.59 -5.69 16.36
C VAL A 51 -8.85 -4.90 15.99
N LYS A 52 -8.72 -3.59 15.72
CA LYS A 52 -9.82 -2.74 15.26
C LYS A 52 -10.09 -2.85 13.75
N GLY A 53 -9.27 -3.60 13.01
CA GLY A 53 -9.32 -3.68 11.55
C GLY A 53 -8.89 -2.38 10.87
N GLN A 54 -8.04 -1.57 11.49
CA GLN A 54 -7.55 -0.28 10.95
C GLN A 54 -6.29 -0.48 10.10
N TYR A 55 -6.40 -1.26 9.02
CA TYR A 55 -5.24 -1.60 8.20
C TYR A 55 -4.72 -0.42 7.38
N SER A 56 -5.56 0.61 7.15
CA SER A 56 -5.08 1.86 6.54
C SER A 56 -4.03 2.59 7.39
N ALA A 57 -3.91 2.28 8.69
CA ALA A 57 -2.84 2.79 9.56
C ALA A 57 -1.45 2.30 9.17
N PHE A 58 -1.32 1.39 8.20
CA PHE A 58 -0.06 0.83 7.72
C PHE A 58 0.28 1.27 6.28
N ASP A 59 -0.50 2.22 5.74
CA ASP A 59 -0.21 2.88 4.49
C ASP A 59 0.98 3.86 4.66
N ILE A 60 2.18 3.44 4.25
CA ILE A 60 3.40 4.25 4.41
C ILE A 60 3.72 5.11 3.18
N LEU A 61 4.57 6.12 3.38
CA LEU A 61 5.28 6.79 2.31
C LEU A 61 6.74 6.35 2.31
N THR A 62 7.16 5.70 1.25
CA THR A 62 8.58 5.46 0.97
C THR A 62 9.18 6.65 0.24
N THR A 63 10.48 6.86 0.41
CA THR A 63 11.25 7.87 -0.36
C THR A 63 11.47 7.46 -1.82
N THR A 64 11.09 6.23 -2.19
CA THR A 64 11.08 5.71 -3.56
C THR A 64 9.67 5.47 -4.08
N ASN A 65 9.50 5.61 -5.41
CA ASN A 65 8.20 5.50 -6.05
C ASN A 65 7.52 4.21 -5.66
N CYS A 66 6.24 4.43 -5.37
CA CYS A 66 5.20 3.44 -5.47
C CYS A 66 5.11 2.57 -4.21
N CYS A 67 4.22 2.98 -3.30
CA CYS A 67 3.77 2.26 -2.11
C CYS A 67 3.04 0.93 -2.43
N HIS A 68 2.86 0.57 -3.70
CA HIS A 68 2.05 -0.58 -4.10
C HIS A 68 2.67 -1.89 -3.60
N GLY A 69 3.99 -2.03 -3.69
CA GLY A 69 4.74 -3.17 -3.14
C GLY A 69 4.64 -3.27 -1.63
N ILE A 70 4.61 -2.14 -0.91
CA ILE A 70 4.36 -2.15 0.55
C ILE A 70 2.95 -2.60 0.86
N SER A 71 1.96 -2.20 0.07
CA SER A 71 0.57 -2.56 0.34
C SER A 71 0.35 -4.08 0.25
N ILE A 72 0.96 -4.71 -0.75
CA ILE A 72 0.97 -6.17 -0.88
C ILE A 72 1.78 -6.80 0.26
N PHE A 73 2.93 -6.26 0.59
CA PHE A 73 3.77 -6.75 1.68
C PHE A 73 3.02 -6.69 3.04
N ALA A 74 2.40 -5.55 3.36
CA ALA A 74 1.60 -5.36 4.57
C ALA A 74 0.43 -6.36 4.63
N ARG A 75 -0.26 -6.60 3.50
CA ARG A 75 -1.28 -7.66 3.42
C ARG A 75 -0.73 -9.01 3.84
N TYR A 76 0.46 -9.39 3.37
CA TYR A 76 1.07 -10.66 3.76
C TYR A 76 1.41 -10.72 5.25
N LEU A 77 1.93 -9.64 5.81
CA LEU A 77 2.17 -9.58 7.25
C LEU A 77 0.87 -9.76 8.05
N PHE A 78 -0.24 -9.13 7.61
CA PHE A 78 -1.54 -9.33 8.25
C PHE A 78 -2.01 -10.79 8.20
N LEU A 79 -1.88 -11.44 7.04
CA LEU A 79 -2.21 -12.86 6.90
C LEU A 79 -1.34 -13.76 7.80
N GLU A 80 -0.09 -13.37 8.07
CA GLU A 80 0.78 -14.11 9.01
C GLU A 80 0.43 -13.89 10.49
N VAL A 81 -0.32 -12.84 10.83
CA VAL A 81 -0.69 -12.52 12.22
C VAL A 81 -2.16 -12.72 12.53
N VAL A 82 -3.00 -13.02 11.54
CA VAL A 82 -4.46 -13.18 11.70
C VAL A 82 -4.83 -14.32 12.67
N GLU A 83 -3.99 -15.36 12.73
CA GLU A 83 -4.19 -16.51 13.62
C GLU A 83 -3.61 -16.30 15.04
N LEU A 84 -2.89 -15.19 15.28
CA LEU A 84 -2.32 -14.91 16.60
C LEU A 84 -3.39 -14.39 17.57
N ASP A 85 -3.25 -14.73 18.86
CA ASP A 85 -4.03 -14.09 19.92
C ASP A 85 -3.49 -12.68 20.21
N LEU A 86 -3.84 -11.75 19.31
CA LEU A 86 -3.45 -10.34 19.40
C LEU A 86 -3.98 -9.67 20.67
N LYS A 87 -5.11 -10.15 21.22
CA LYS A 87 -5.66 -9.61 22.48
C LYS A 87 -4.81 -10.01 23.68
N ALA A 88 -4.33 -11.25 23.73
CA ALA A 88 -3.39 -11.68 24.76
C ALA A 88 -2.06 -10.92 24.67
N LEU A 89 -1.51 -10.76 23.46
CA LEU A 89 -0.28 -9.97 23.26
C LEU A 89 -0.44 -8.50 23.67
N LEU A 90 -1.63 -7.92 23.45
CA LEU A 90 -1.95 -6.57 23.89
C LEU A 90 -1.92 -6.44 25.42
N VAL A 91 -2.47 -7.43 26.13
CA VAL A 91 -2.43 -7.47 27.61
C VAL A 91 -1.00 -7.63 28.09
N GLU A 92 -0.23 -8.56 27.50
CA GLU A 92 1.18 -8.75 27.82
C GLU A 92 1.99 -7.47 27.64
N GLY A 93 1.80 -6.75 26.53
CA GLY A 93 2.48 -5.48 26.29
C GLY A 93 2.19 -4.42 27.37
N LYS A 94 0.93 -4.33 27.82
CA LYS A 94 0.51 -3.41 28.89
C LYS A 94 1.17 -3.75 30.23
N ASP A 95 1.28 -5.04 30.54
CA ASP A 95 2.00 -5.52 31.72
C ASP A 95 3.51 -5.20 31.62
N LYS A 96 4.10 -5.37 30.44
CA LYS A 96 5.51 -5.04 30.18
C LYS A 96 5.84 -3.55 30.32
N ILE A 97 4.92 -2.66 29.95
CA ILE A 97 5.06 -1.22 30.25
C ILE A 97 5.01 -0.97 31.76
N THR A 98 4.08 -1.62 32.47
CA THR A 98 3.95 -1.48 33.93
C THR A 98 5.21 -1.95 34.64
N GLU A 99 5.76 -3.10 34.24
CA GLU A 99 7.04 -3.63 34.72
C GLU A 99 8.19 -2.64 34.46
N LEU A 100 8.30 -2.10 33.25
CA LEU A 100 9.37 -1.18 32.87
C LEU A 100 9.34 0.11 33.70
N ASN A 101 8.14 0.63 34.00
CA ASN A 101 7.98 1.83 34.81
C ASN A 101 8.25 1.59 36.31
N ALA A 102 8.04 0.37 36.79
CA ALA A 102 8.32 -0.03 38.17
C ALA A 102 9.79 -0.44 38.41
N ASP A 103 10.55 -0.74 37.35
CA ASP A 103 11.93 -1.20 37.46
C ASP A 103 12.89 -0.04 37.81
N HIS A 104 13.20 0.10 39.10
CA HIS A 104 14.18 1.05 39.61
C HIS A 104 15.64 0.58 39.46
N SER A 105 15.89 -0.64 38.96
CA SER A 105 17.21 -1.29 38.97
C SER A 105 18.18 -0.79 37.89
N GLN A 106 17.74 0.13 37.03
CA GLN A 106 18.50 0.67 35.88
C GLN A 106 18.97 -0.38 34.86
N ARG A 107 18.60 -1.66 34.99
CA ARG A 107 18.96 -2.71 34.03
C ARG A 107 17.99 -2.70 32.86
N LEU A 108 18.45 -2.12 31.74
CA LEU A 108 17.73 -2.09 30.47
C LEU A 108 17.81 -3.45 29.77
N SER A 109 16.98 -4.41 30.18
CA SER A 109 16.79 -5.66 29.44
C SER A 109 15.44 -5.65 28.73
N CYS A 110 15.44 -5.75 27.39
CA CYS A 110 14.22 -6.06 26.65
C CYS A 110 13.73 -7.46 27.07
N ARG A 111 12.46 -7.58 27.48
CA ARG A 111 11.86 -8.85 27.94
C ARG A 111 10.62 -9.23 27.17
N TRP A 112 10.28 -8.46 26.14
CA TRP A 112 9.11 -8.70 25.31
C TRP A 112 9.56 -9.02 23.90
N TYR A 113 9.13 -10.18 23.43
CA TYR A 113 9.51 -10.71 22.13
C TYR A 113 8.25 -10.93 21.33
N LEU A 114 8.27 -10.47 20.08
CA LEU A 114 7.14 -10.59 19.17
C LEU A 114 7.57 -11.37 17.93
N PRO A 115 6.63 -12.10 17.29
CA PRO A 115 6.82 -12.60 15.94
C PRO A 115 7.34 -11.52 15.00
N LYS A 116 8.32 -11.88 14.15
CA LYS A 116 8.90 -10.96 13.15
C LYS A 116 7.84 -10.16 12.35
N PRO A 117 6.72 -10.75 11.89
CA PRO A 117 5.69 -9.98 11.18
C PRO A 117 5.10 -8.82 11.99
N LEU A 118 4.96 -8.97 13.32
CA LEU A 118 4.51 -7.87 14.19
C LEU A 118 5.58 -6.79 14.35
N ILE A 119 6.86 -7.13 14.32
CA ILE A 119 7.94 -6.13 14.30
C ILE A 119 7.89 -5.32 13.01
N GLU A 120 7.75 -5.98 11.87
CA GLU A 120 7.67 -5.32 10.56
C GLU A 120 6.40 -4.45 10.46
N LEU A 121 5.25 -4.93 10.94
CA LEU A 121 4.02 -4.14 11.04
C LEU A 121 4.18 -2.91 11.94
N ALA A 122 4.85 -3.03 13.09
CA ALA A 122 5.15 -1.90 13.95
C ALA A 122 6.03 -0.84 13.27
N GLN A 123 7.00 -1.26 12.46
CA GLN A 123 7.83 -0.34 11.69
C GLN A 123 7.03 0.37 10.59
N LEU A 124 6.14 -0.34 9.89
CA LEU A 124 5.21 0.27 8.93
C LEU A 124 4.29 1.28 9.63
N PHE A 125 3.77 0.91 10.80
CA PHE A 125 2.93 1.79 11.62
C PHE A 125 3.66 3.09 11.99
N ILE A 126 4.93 3.03 12.43
CA ILE A 126 5.76 4.23 12.69
C ILE A 126 5.81 5.16 11.46
N LEU A 127 6.09 4.60 10.28
CA LEU A 127 6.21 5.38 9.05
C LEU A 127 4.89 5.98 8.58
N SER A 128 3.78 5.32 8.87
CA SER A 128 2.44 5.85 8.62
C SER A 128 2.07 6.94 9.64
N TYR A 129 2.37 6.73 10.92
CA TYR A 129 2.03 7.63 12.02
C TYR A 129 2.56 9.05 11.82
N ILE A 130 3.78 9.17 11.29
CA ILE A 130 4.46 10.45 11.01
C ILE A 130 3.99 11.15 9.74
N LYS A 131 3.03 10.56 8.98
CA LYS A 131 2.43 11.21 7.82
C LYS A 131 1.49 12.32 8.28
N GLU A 132 1.63 13.49 7.68
CA GLU A 132 0.68 14.59 7.84
C GLU A 132 0.22 15.10 6.48
N PRO A 133 -1.06 15.49 6.34
CA PRO A 133 -1.54 16.14 5.12
C PRO A 133 -0.73 17.40 4.81
N ASP A 134 -0.24 17.50 3.58
CA ASP A 134 0.41 18.69 3.05
C ASP A 134 -0.44 19.26 1.90
N PRO A 135 -0.98 20.49 2.02
CA PRO A 135 -1.82 21.10 0.99
C PRO A 135 -1.14 21.27 -0.39
N GLN A 136 0.19 21.27 -0.43
CA GLN A 136 0.97 21.46 -1.66
C GLN A 136 1.56 20.16 -2.17
N ARG A 137 1.97 19.25 -1.27
CA ARG A 137 2.71 18.01 -1.58
C ARG A 137 1.92 16.73 -1.29
N ARG A 138 0.61 16.84 -1.00
CA ARG A 138 -0.30 15.78 -0.54
C ARG A 138 0.02 15.29 0.89
N TRP A 139 1.27 14.92 1.14
CA TRP A 139 1.75 14.47 2.44
C TRP A 139 3.14 15.03 2.76
N ARG A 140 3.42 15.24 4.04
CA ARG A 140 4.74 15.54 4.59
C ARG A 140 5.08 14.57 5.71
N THR A 141 6.38 14.45 6.00
CA THR A 141 6.90 13.64 7.11
C THR A 141 7.18 14.53 8.32
N GLU A 142 6.44 14.36 9.42
CA GLU A 142 6.68 15.06 10.69
C GLU A 142 7.31 14.10 11.71
N VAL A 143 8.65 14.02 11.67
CA VAL A 143 9.40 13.06 12.49
C VAL A 143 9.27 13.31 14.00
N ASN A 144 8.98 14.55 14.44
CA ASN A 144 8.86 14.83 15.87
C ASN A 144 7.55 14.33 16.47
N LYS A 145 6.59 13.92 15.64
CA LYS A 145 5.34 13.32 16.10
C LYS A 145 5.59 12.04 16.92
N LEU A 146 6.67 11.31 16.64
CA LEU A 146 7.08 10.13 17.42
C LEU A 146 7.33 10.43 18.92
N LYS A 147 7.53 11.71 19.28
CA LYS A 147 7.70 12.13 20.67
C LYS A 147 6.39 12.13 21.46
N GLU A 148 5.25 12.08 20.78
CA GLU A 148 3.93 11.97 21.40
C GLU A 148 3.73 10.60 22.04
N THR A 149 4.35 9.55 21.47
CA THR A 149 4.34 8.20 22.01
C THR A 149 5.20 8.13 23.29
N ALA A 150 6.45 8.59 23.23
CA ALA A 150 7.42 8.54 24.34
C ALA A 150 8.41 9.70 24.30
N PRO A 151 9.08 10.05 25.42
CA PRO A 151 10.09 11.12 25.46
C PRO A 151 11.42 10.73 24.80
N ILE A 152 11.39 10.45 23.49
CA ILE A 152 12.57 10.19 22.67
C ILE A 152 13.15 11.49 22.10
N GLY A 153 14.46 11.53 21.93
CA GLY A 153 15.15 12.72 21.40
C GLY A 153 14.89 12.92 19.89
N SER A 154 14.80 14.17 19.43
CA SER A 154 14.56 14.48 18.00
C SER A 154 15.64 13.91 17.07
N LYS A 155 16.90 13.80 17.52
CA LYS A 155 17.98 13.15 16.74
C LYS A 155 17.66 11.66 16.51
N LYS A 156 17.17 10.98 17.54
CA LYS A 156 16.77 9.57 17.47
C LYS A 156 15.55 9.38 16.58
N CYS A 157 14.54 10.26 16.69
CA CYS A 157 13.37 10.25 15.79
C CYS A 157 13.80 10.31 14.31
N LYS A 158 14.66 11.27 13.95
CA LYS A 158 15.22 11.39 12.59
C LYS A 158 15.95 10.13 12.15
N GLN A 159 16.76 9.54 13.04
CA GLN A 159 17.49 8.31 12.76
C GLN A 159 16.55 7.14 12.48
N ILE A 160 15.56 6.90 13.36
CA ILE A 160 14.57 5.83 13.21
C ILE A 160 13.88 5.95 11.85
N VAL A 161 13.34 7.14 11.55
CA VAL A 161 12.61 7.37 10.30
C VAL A 161 13.51 7.17 9.08
N ALA A 162 14.71 7.74 9.07
CA ALA A 162 15.64 7.58 7.96
C ALA A 162 16.05 6.10 7.73
N THR A 163 16.30 5.36 8.81
CA THR A 163 16.62 3.93 8.74
C THR A 163 15.45 3.12 8.17
N LEU A 164 14.23 3.32 8.70
CA LEU A 164 13.05 2.58 8.24
C LEU A 164 12.68 2.95 6.80
N GLN A 165 12.69 4.23 6.43
CA GLN A 165 12.45 4.65 5.05
C GLN A 165 13.45 4.03 4.08
N THR A 166 14.74 3.96 4.45
CA THR A 166 15.78 3.32 3.63
C THR A 166 15.55 1.82 3.52
N HIS A 167 15.25 1.14 4.63
CA HIS A 167 14.98 -0.29 4.67
C HIS A 167 13.81 -0.66 3.75
N TYR A 168 12.65 -0.03 3.93
CA TYR A 168 11.46 -0.33 3.15
C TYR A 168 11.55 0.14 1.70
N SER A 169 12.26 1.23 1.42
CA SER A 169 12.57 1.65 0.05
C SER A 169 13.33 0.56 -0.72
N ASN A 170 14.34 -0.06 -0.09
CA ASN A 170 15.08 -1.18 -0.70
C ASN A 170 14.19 -2.42 -0.84
N GLN A 171 13.41 -2.74 0.19
CA GLN A 171 12.53 -3.90 0.18
C GLN A 171 11.47 -3.79 -0.91
N VAL A 172 10.88 -2.61 -1.14
CA VAL A 172 9.92 -2.36 -2.24
C VAL A 172 10.54 -2.64 -3.59
N ALA A 173 11.75 -2.10 -3.82
CA ALA A 173 12.47 -2.29 -5.08
C ALA A 173 12.73 -3.78 -5.37
N GLU A 174 12.98 -4.58 -4.34
CA GLU A 174 13.20 -6.02 -4.46
C GLU A 174 11.87 -6.81 -4.55
N SER A 175 10.83 -6.34 -3.84
CA SER A 175 9.53 -7.03 -3.76
C SER A 175 8.84 -7.09 -5.10
N TYR A 176 8.88 -6.03 -5.92
CA TYR A 176 8.26 -6.06 -7.26
C TYR A 176 8.78 -7.18 -8.14
N TYR A 177 10.10 -7.38 -8.15
CA TYR A 177 10.72 -8.45 -8.91
C TYR A 177 10.46 -9.83 -8.29
N SER A 178 10.38 -9.92 -6.96
CA SER A 178 10.01 -11.15 -6.26
C SER A 178 8.57 -11.57 -6.55
N HIS A 179 7.61 -10.64 -6.55
CA HIS A 179 6.23 -10.90 -6.95
C HIS A 179 6.17 -11.38 -8.40
N PHE A 180 6.83 -10.65 -9.31
CA PHE A 180 6.90 -11.04 -10.71
C PHE A 180 7.43 -12.48 -10.90
N LYS A 181 8.53 -12.85 -10.24
CA LYS A 181 9.12 -14.19 -10.32
C LYS A 181 8.23 -15.33 -9.84
N LYS A 182 7.22 -15.03 -9.02
CA LYS A 182 6.28 -16.04 -8.49
C LYS A 182 5.06 -16.23 -9.39
N LEU A 183 4.90 -15.43 -10.44
CA LEU A 183 3.79 -15.55 -11.37
C LEU A 183 4.06 -16.67 -12.39
N PRO A 184 3.04 -17.43 -12.82
CA PRO A 184 3.18 -18.40 -13.90
C PRO A 184 3.67 -17.74 -15.20
N ASP A 185 4.52 -18.44 -15.95
CA ASP A 185 5.08 -17.94 -17.22
C ASP A 185 4.00 -17.65 -18.27
N ASP A 186 2.91 -18.41 -18.23
CA ASP A 186 1.76 -18.31 -19.11
C ASP A 186 0.70 -17.33 -18.60
N MET A 187 0.86 -16.76 -17.41
CA MET A 187 -0.10 -15.80 -16.86
C MET A 187 -0.21 -14.59 -17.77
N ARG A 188 -1.44 -14.17 -18.04
CA ARG A 188 -1.74 -13.01 -18.88
C ARG A 188 -2.61 -12.02 -18.14
N ILE A 189 -2.28 -10.75 -18.27
CA ILE A 189 -3.14 -9.63 -17.87
C ILE A 189 -3.30 -8.72 -19.09
N ASN A 190 -4.52 -8.25 -19.33
CA ASN A 190 -4.82 -7.39 -20.49
C ASN A 190 -4.40 -8.02 -21.83
N GLY A 191 -4.58 -9.34 -21.95
CA GLY A 191 -4.23 -10.10 -23.16
C GLY A 191 -2.73 -10.25 -23.43
N MET A 192 -1.86 -9.85 -22.50
CA MET A 192 -0.40 -9.91 -22.64
C MET A 192 0.21 -10.74 -21.52
N HIS A 193 1.28 -11.48 -21.84
CA HIS A 193 2.04 -12.20 -20.81
C HIS A 193 2.58 -11.24 -19.76
N VAL A 194 2.53 -11.64 -18.49
CA VAL A 194 3.03 -10.78 -17.40
C VAL A 194 4.53 -10.49 -17.57
N SER A 195 5.28 -11.38 -18.23
CA SER A 195 6.70 -11.19 -18.58
C SER A 195 7.00 -9.96 -19.42
N ALA A 196 6.07 -9.50 -20.26
CA ALA A 196 6.22 -8.25 -21.02
C ALA A 196 6.27 -7.01 -20.09
N TRP A 197 5.64 -7.11 -18.92
CA TRP A 197 5.62 -6.04 -17.90
C TRP A 197 6.79 -6.16 -16.93
N GLY A 198 7.16 -7.39 -16.56
CA GLY A 198 8.15 -7.68 -15.51
C GLY A 198 9.56 -7.15 -15.81
N GLN A 199 9.93 -7.00 -17.09
CA GLN A 199 11.24 -6.46 -17.48
C GLN A 199 11.48 -5.04 -16.93
N TYR A 200 10.42 -4.22 -16.81
CA TYR A 200 10.50 -2.83 -16.34
C TYR A 200 10.57 -2.72 -14.81
N LEU A 201 10.42 -3.84 -14.09
CA LEU A 201 10.48 -3.91 -12.63
C LEU A 201 11.80 -4.52 -12.12
N HIS A 202 12.69 -4.95 -13.02
CA HIS A 202 13.96 -5.54 -12.61
C HIS A 202 14.83 -4.50 -11.90
N ALA A 203 15.41 -4.85 -10.74
CA ALA A 203 16.24 -3.91 -9.96
C ALA A 203 17.41 -3.34 -10.79
N ASP A 204 18.06 -4.15 -11.64
CA ASP A 204 19.07 -3.65 -12.58
C ASP A 204 18.51 -2.68 -13.63
N TYR A 205 17.29 -2.91 -14.13
CA TYR A 205 16.64 -1.97 -15.04
C TYR A 205 16.36 -0.65 -14.32
N ILE A 206 15.82 -0.73 -13.10
CA ILE A 206 15.55 0.42 -12.25
C ILE A 206 16.84 1.16 -11.88
N ARG A 207 17.97 0.48 -11.65
CA ARG A 207 19.23 1.09 -11.17
C ARG A 207 20.21 1.53 -12.28
N LYS A 208 20.13 0.94 -13.48
CA LYS A 208 21.07 1.18 -14.59
C LYS A 208 20.47 1.98 -15.76
N ASP A 209 19.21 2.41 -15.66
CA ASP A 209 18.58 3.23 -16.71
C ASP A 209 19.34 4.56 -16.88
N LYS A 210 19.70 4.86 -18.13
CA LYS A 210 20.47 6.05 -18.53
C LYS A 210 19.77 7.38 -18.22
N ARG A 211 18.47 7.34 -17.90
CA ARG A 211 17.65 8.48 -17.48
C ARG A 211 17.77 8.79 -15.98
N GLY A 212 18.72 8.17 -15.26
CA GLY A 212 18.92 8.37 -13.83
C GLY A 212 17.80 7.78 -12.96
N ARG A 213 17.04 6.83 -13.49
CA ARG A 213 15.87 6.28 -12.80
C ARG A 213 16.37 5.53 -11.55
N LYS A 214 15.65 5.71 -10.44
CA LYS A 214 15.83 4.93 -9.20
C LYS A 214 14.52 4.28 -8.77
N TYR A 215 13.57 4.24 -9.69
CA TYR A 215 12.19 3.95 -9.36
C TYR A 215 11.47 3.13 -10.44
N ALA A 216 10.59 2.24 -9.99
CA ALA A 216 9.64 1.57 -10.87
C ALA A 216 8.57 2.56 -11.36
N SER A 217 8.12 2.41 -12.61
CA SER A 217 6.96 3.16 -13.09
C SER A 217 5.67 2.59 -12.47
N CYS A 218 4.79 3.49 -12.04
CA CYS A 218 3.51 3.13 -11.41
C CYS A 218 2.73 2.12 -12.26
N MET A 219 2.69 2.32 -13.58
CA MET A 219 2.01 1.42 -14.54
C MET A 219 2.46 -0.03 -14.40
N PHE A 220 3.76 -0.29 -14.50
CA PHE A 220 4.28 -1.67 -14.47
C PHE A 220 4.08 -2.30 -13.09
N SER A 221 4.32 -1.52 -12.04
CA SER A 221 4.18 -1.99 -10.66
C SER A 221 2.74 -2.41 -10.35
N MET A 222 1.75 -1.69 -10.89
CA MET A 222 0.33 -1.97 -10.69
C MET A 222 -0.13 -3.20 -11.45
N GLN A 223 0.32 -3.38 -12.69
CA GLN A 223 -0.03 -4.57 -13.48
C GLN A 223 0.51 -5.85 -12.83
N VAL A 224 1.76 -5.83 -12.34
CA VAL A 224 2.33 -6.98 -11.62
C VAL A 224 1.66 -7.18 -10.26
N SER A 225 1.36 -6.09 -9.54
CA SER A 225 0.60 -6.14 -8.28
C SER A 225 -0.77 -6.76 -8.47
N LEU A 226 -1.49 -6.35 -9.51
CA LEU A 226 -2.83 -6.83 -9.84
C LEU A 226 -2.80 -8.31 -10.27
N ALA A 227 -1.87 -8.69 -11.15
CA ALA A 227 -1.67 -10.09 -11.54
C ALA A 227 -1.37 -10.96 -10.31
N HIS A 228 -0.52 -10.50 -9.42
CA HIS A 228 -0.20 -11.19 -8.17
C HIS A 228 -1.41 -11.36 -7.25
N LEU A 229 -2.27 -10.35 -7.13
CA LEU A 229 -3.51 -10.43 -6.34
C LEU A 229 -4.53 -11.37 -6.96
N ILE A 230 -4.69 -11.35 -8.29
CA ILE A 230 -5.55 -12.29 -9.04
C ILE A 230 -5.11 -13.73 -8.81
N GLN A 231 -3.82 -14.01 -9.00
CA GLN A 231 -3.23 -15.35 -8.86
C GLN A 231 -3.38 -15.92 -7.45
N ARG A 232 -3.50 -15.05 -6.45
CA ARG A 232 -3.63 -15.41 -5.03
C ARG A 232 -5.07 -15.39 -4.53
N GLU A 233 -6.03 -15.26 -5.45
CA GLU A 233 -7.46 -15.22 -5.14
C GLU A 233 -7.79 -14.15 -4.08
N ALA A 234 -7.00 -13.06 -4.06
CA ALA A 234 -7.10 -12.03 -3.04
C ALA A 234 -8.33 -11.15 -3.25
N LYS A 235 -8.95 -10.70 -2.16
CA LYS A 235 -9.92 -9.62 -2.21
C LYS A 235 -9.23 -8.28 -2.46
N ILE A 236 -9.82 -7.50 -3.36
CA ILE A 236 -9.40 -6.14 -3.68
C ILE A 236 -10.62 -5.21 -3.67
N ALA A 237 -10.38 -3.93 -3.47
CA ALA A 237 -11.43 -2.92 -3.57
C ALA A 237 -11.03 -1.83 -4.58
N LEU A 238 -11.97 -1.39 -5.39
CA LEU A 238 -11.89 -0.15 -6.14
C LEU A 238 -12.66 0.92 -5.37
N ILE A 239 -11.99 1.97 -4.93
CA ILE A 239 -12.64 3.15 -4.35
C ILE A 239 -12.44 4.32 -5.30
N VAL A 240 -13.53 4.94 -5.74
CA VAL A 240 -13.50 6.10 -6.62
C VAL A 240 -14.10 7.30 -5.90
N ASP A 241 -13.25 8.25 -5.51
CA ASP A 241 -13.70 9.53 -4.98
C ASP A 241 -14.11 10.47 -6.12
N ILE A 242 -15.37 10.90 -6.10
CA ILE A 242 -15.95 11.81 -7.10
C ILE A 242 -15.90 13.23 -6.55
N ARG A 243 -15.27 14.13 -7.30
CA ARG A 243 -15.08 15.53 -6.90
C ARG A 243 -15.54 16.49 -7.99
N SER A 244 -15.95 17.70 -7.63
CA SER A 244 -16.11 18.79 -8.60
C SER A 244 -14.76 19.22 -9.16
N LYS A 245 -14.74 19.99 -10.25
CA LYS A 245 -13.48 20.55 -10.79
C LYS A 245 -12.80 21.52 -9.81
N LEU A 246 -13.56 22.06 -8.86
CA LEU A 246 -13.06 22.87 -7.75
C LEU A 246 -12.53 22.02 -6.58
N GLY A 247 -12.65 20.69 -6.66
CA GLY A 247 -12.13 19.75 -5.67
C GLY A 247 -13.12 19.39 -4.55
N GLU A 248 -14.34 19.93 -4.59
CA GLU A 248 -15.39 19.63 -3.62
C GLU A 248 -15.83 18.19 -3.75
N VAL A 249 -16.15 17.54 -2.64
CA VAL A 249 -16.58 16.15 -2.64
C VAL A 249 -18.02 16.03 -3.14
N LYS A 250 -18.25 15.18 -4.13
CA LYS A 250 -19.58 14.90 -4.69
C LYS A 250 -20.12 13.50 -4.36
N GLY A 251 -19.24 12.53 -4.12
CA GLY A 251 -19.65 11.15 -3.84
C GLY A 251 -18.44 10.22 -3.71
N ARG A 252 -18.71 8.94 -3.41
CA ARG A 252 -17.68 7.89 -3.39
C ARG A 252 -18.29 6.58 -3.86
N TYR A 253 -17.80 6.07 -4.98
CA TYR A 253 -18.16 4.75 -5.46
C TYR A 253 -17.21 3.69 -4.90
N VAL A 254 -17.74 2.54 -4.50
CA VAL A 254 -16.98 1.41 -3.96
C VAL A 254 -17.42 0.14 -4.66
N GLN A 255 -16.46 -0.66 -5.13
CA GLN A 255 -16.72 -1.99 -5.65
C GLN A 255 -15.66 -2.97 -5.14
N LEU A 256 -16.12 -4.12 -4.63
CA LEU A 256 -15.25 -5.22 -4.22
C LEU A 256 -15.09 -6.24 -5.36
N PHE A 257 -13.91 -6.85 -5.41
CA PHE A 257 -13.58 -7.93 -6.32
C PHE A 257 -12.77 -9.01 -5.61
N GLN A 258 -12.78 -10.21 -6.16
CA GLN A 258 -11.90 -11.29 -5.78
C GLN A 258 -11.16 -11.84 -7.00
N GLY A 259 -9.90 -12.23 -6.85
CA GLY A 259 -9.22 -13.04 -7.85
C GLY A 259 -9.82 -14.45 -7.92
N ASP A 260 -9.95 -15.02 -9.12
CA ASP A 260 -10.29 -16.45 -9.31
C ASP A 260 -9.07 -17.29 -9.76
N GLY A 261 -7.87 -16.73 -9.62
CA GLY A 261 -6.63 -17.29 -10.16
C GLY A 261 -6.31 -16.84 -11.59
N VAL A 262 -7.29 -16.33 -12.33
CA VAL A 262 -7.17 -15.94 -13.75
C VAL A 262 -7.64 -14.50 -14.01
N ASN A 263 -8.78 -14.11 -13.43
CA ASN A 263 -9.49 -12.85 -13.60
C ASN A 263 -9.86 -12.24 -12.24
N LEU A 264 -10.39 -11.02 -12.29
CA LEU A 264 -11.09 -10.39 -11.18
C LEU A 264 -12.59 -10.54 -11.39
N VAL A 265 -13.27 -11.07 -10.39
CA VAL A 265 -14.72 -11.19 -10.37
C VAL A 265 -15.30 -10.21 -9.35
N PRO A 266 -16.32 -9.42 -9.70
CA PRO A 266 -17.03 -8.59 -8.72
C PRO A 266 -17.66 -9.46 -7.64
N ILE A 267 -17.63 -8.99 -6.39
CA ILE A 267 -18.30 -9.65 -5.27
C ILE A 267 -19.20 -8.62 -4.55
N GLU A 268 -20.34 -9.09 -4.05
CA GLU A 268 -21.33 -8.25 -3.36
C GLU A 268 -21.09 -8.21 -1.85
N ASP A 269 -20.66 -9.33 -1.26
CA ASP A 269 -20.41 -9.46 0.17
C ASP A 269 -18.97 -9.89 0.46
N ALA A 270 -18.41 -9.34 1.53
CA ALA A 270 -17.19 -9.86 2.13
C ALA A 270 -17.52 -10.39 3.53
N GLU A 271 -17.63 -11.71 3.65
CA GLU A 271 -18.00 -12.42 4.89
C GLU A 271 -17.03 -12.18 6.06
N ASP A 272 -15.81 -11.71 5.78
CA ASP A 272 -14.77 -11.46 6.78
C ASP A 272 -14.39 -9.98 6.83
N GLU A 273 -14.90 -9.28 7.85
CA GLU A 273 -14.60 -7.87 8.10
C GLU A 273 -13.13 -7.61 8.43
N LEU A 274 -12.37 -8.62 8.84
CA LEU A 274 -10.97 -8.52 9.24
C LEU A 274 -10.02 -9.03 8.15
N GLU A 275 -10.51 -9.44 6.99
CA GLU A 275 -9.60 -9.80 5.90
C GLU A 275 -8.84 -8.55 5.40
N PRO A 276 -7.50 -8.61 5.28
CA PRO A 276 -6.73 -7.53 4.70
C PRO A 276 -6.96 -7.42 3.19
N ILE A 277 -7.60 -6.33 2.78
CA ILE A 277 -7.91 -5.99 1.39
C ILE A 277 -6.89 -5.00 0.85
N VAL A 278 -6.48 -5.20 -0.41
CA VAL A 278 -5.72 -4.17 -1.14
C VAL A 278 -6.70 -3.25 -1.86
N VAL A 279 -6.68 -1.97 -1.48
CA VAL A 279 -7.52 -0.93 -2.07
C VAL A 279 -6.77 -0.25 -3.20
N PHE A 280 -7.44 -0.13 -4.35
CA PHE A 280 -7.07 0.71 -5.48
C PHE A 280 -7.87 2.00 -5.40
N GLY A 281 -7.26 3.05 -4.86
CA GLY A 281 -7.87 4.36 -4.69
C GLY A 281 -7.76 5.21 -5.93
N VAL A 282 -8.89 5.65 -6.45
CA VAL A 282 -9.06 6.45 -7.66
C VAL A 282 -9.75 7.77 -7.32
N CYS A 283 -9.44 8.82 -8.07
CA CYS A 283 -10.19 10.08 -8.04
C CYS A 283 -10.77 10.35 -9.42
N VAL A 284 -11.94 11.00 -9.47
CA VAL A 284 -12.64 11.51 -10.67
C VAL A 284 -13.02 12.98 -10.42
N TYR A 285 -12.74 13.88 -11.36
CA TYR A 285 -13.08 15.30 -11.25
C TYR A 285 -14.15 15.68 -12.27
N SER A 286 -15.41 15.77 -11.87
CA SER A 286 -16.51 16.13 -12.75
C SER A 286 -17.60 16.92 -12.02
N ASP A 287 -18.03 18.03 -12.63
CA ASP A 287 -19.17 18.80 -12.15
C ASP A 287 -20.51 18.12 -12.50
N GLU A 288 -20.50 17.17 -13.43
CA GLU A 288 -21.68 16.48 -13.94
C GLU A 288 -21.93 15.14 -13.23
N LEU A 289 -20.86 14.42 -12.85
CA LEU A 289 -20.98 13.08 -12.26
C LEU A 289 -21.32 13.14 -10.76
N ASN A 290 -22.27 12.32 -10.35
CA ASN A 290 -22.54 11.92 -8.97
C ASN A 290 -22.32 10.40 -8.82
N GLU A 291 -22.51 9.86 -7.61
CA GLU A 291 -22.29 8.43 -7.33
C GLU A 291 -23.12 7.50 -8.21
N GLU A 292 -24.43 7.72 -8.30
CA GLU A 292 -25.36 6.88 -9.09
C GLU A 292 -25.03 6.90 -10.59
N SER A 293 -24.76 8.09 -11.16
CA SER A 293 -24.36 8.23 -12.56
C SER A 293 -23.01 7.55 -12.83
N PHE A 294 -22.10 7.56 -11.86
CA PHE A 294 -20.79 6.94 -11.98
C PHE A 294 -20.89 5.41 -11.93
N GLU A 295 -21.71 4.87 -11.04
CA GLU A 295 -22.01 3.44 -10.98
C GLU A 295 -22.55 2.93 -12.32
N PHE A 296 -23.53 3.64 -12.91
CA PHE A 296 -24.07 3.28 -14.23
C PHE A 296 -22.98 3.27 -15.32
N LEU A 297 -22.08 4.26 -15.30
CA LEU A 297 -20.95 4.34 -16.22
C LEU A 297 -19.92 3.23 -16.01
N MET A 298 -19.72 2.77 -14.77
CA MET A 298 -18.74 1.75 -14.41
C MET A 298 -19.22 0.32 -14.65
N ASN A 299 -20.53 0.05 -14.58
CA ASN A 299 -21.10 -1.29 -14.74
C ASN A 299 -20.58 -2.09 -15.95
N PRO A 300 -20.48 -1.51 -17.17
CA PRO A 300 -19.94 -2.23 -18.33
C PRO A 300 -18.45 -2.61 -18.21
N TRP A 301 -17.73 -2.01 -17.26
CA TRP A 301 -16.29 -2.15 -17.10
C TRP A 301 -15.86 -3.05 -15.94
N LEU A 302 -16.79 -3.50 -15.09
CA LEU A 302 -16.46 -4.31 -13.92
C LEU A 302 -15.74 -5.61 -14.32
N SER A 303 -16.17 -6.26 -15.40
CA SER A 303 -15.52 -7.45 -15.96
C SER A 303 -14.18 -7.18 -16.67
N ARG A 304 -13.79 -5.91 -16.77
CA ARG A 304 -12.62 -5.43 -17.52
C ARG A 304 -11.76 -4.48 -16.71
N LEU A 305 -11.85 -4.57 -15.38
CA LEU A 305 -11.17 -3.66 -14.46
C LEU A 305 -9.66 -3.60 -14.72
N SER A 306 -9.01 -4.71 -15.04
CA SER A 306 -7.57 -4.74 -15.34
C SER A 306 -7.20 -3.85 -16.53
N GLU A 307 -8.08 -3.73 -17.53
CA GLU A 307 -7.88 -2.91 -18.71
C GLU A 307 -8.02 -1.42 -18.36
N LEU A 308 -8.94 -1.09 -17.44
CA LEU A 308 -9.10 0.26 -16.92
C LEU A 308 -7.89 0.70 -16.10
N VAL A 309 -7.44 -0.14 -15.16
CA VAL A 309 -6.25 0.11 -14.33
C VAL A 309 -5.05 0.47 -15.22
N LEU A 310 -4.84 -0.29 -16.29
CA LEU A 310 -3.76 -0.02 -17.25
C LEU A 310 -3.91 1.31 -17.98
N ALA A 311 -5.13 1.68 -18.39
CA ALA A 311 -5.39 2.92 -19.10
C ALA A 311 -5.16 4.17 -18.23
N CYS A 312 -5.40 4.07 -16.92
CA CYS A 312 -5.16 5.16 -15.97
C CYS A 312 -3.69 5.51 -15.83
N ASP A 313 -2.85 4.48 -15.77
CA ASP A 313 -1.45 4.62 -15.37
C ASP A 313 -0.57 5.31 -16.43
N THR A 314 -1.01 5.38 -17.68
CA THR A 314 -0.27 6.09 -18.73
C THR A 314 -0.41 7.61 -18.66
N HIS A 315 -1.38 8.11 -17.90
CA HIS A 315 -1.70 9.53 -17.83
C HIS A 315 -1.47 10.15 -16.44
N TYR A 316 -1.35 9.33 -15.40
CA TYR A 316 -0.68 9.74 -14.16
C TYR A 316 0.83 9.90 -14.43
N PRO A 317 1.54 10.85 -13.79
CA PRO A 317 2.98 10.85 -13.84
C PRO A 317 3.50 9.48 -13.37
N GLN A 318 4.03 8.70 -14.33
CA GLN A 318 4.55 7.34 -14.09
C GLN A 318 5.71 7.35 -13.08
N PHE A 319 6.28 8.53 -12.84
CA PHE A 319 7.29 8.82 -11.83
C PHE A 319 6.86 10.09 -11.06
N PRO A 320 6.96 10.15 -9.72
CA PRO A 320 6.70 11.33 -8.94
C PRO A 320 7.73 12.41 -9.26
N ASN A 321 7.37 13.63 -8.93
CA ASN A 321 8.29 14.76 -8.95
C ASN A 321 9.36 14.58 -7.87
N VAL A 322 10.63 14.52 -8.27
CA VAL A 322 11.77 14.34 -7.37
C VAL A 322 12.33 15.71 -7.09
N GLY A 323 11.85 16.34 -6.01
CA GLY A 323 12.21 17.73 -5.69
C GLY A 323 13.71 17.97 -5.48
N ASP A 324 14.47 16.93 -5.16
CA ASP A 324 15.92 16.99 -4.88
C ASP A 324 16.78 16.60 -6.10
N ASP A 325 16.15 16.26 -7.24
CA ASP A 325 16.84 15.92 -8.49
C ASP A 325 16.17 16.66 -9.67
N PRO A 326 16.60 17.90 -9.95
CA PRO A 326 16.01 18.72 -11.01
C PRO A 326 16.31 18.20 -12.42
N GLU A 327 17.24 17.25 -12.58
CA GLU A 327 17.55 16.59 -13.86
C GLU A 327 16.78 15.28 -14.05
N PHE A 328 15.93 14.91 -13.09
CA PHE A 328 15.16 13.67 -13.17
C PHE A 328 14.20 13.69 -14.37
N ASP A 329 14.36 12.72 -15.27
CA ASP A 329 13.48 12.57 -16.43
C ASP A 329 12.13 11.97 -16.02
N HIS A 330 11.14 12.85 -15.88
CA HIS A 330 9.74 12.51 -15.60
C HIS A 330 8.97 11.97 -16.81
N SER A 331 9.60 11.83 -17.98
CA SER A 331 8.92 11.39 -19.19
C SER A 331 8.32 9.99 -19.02
N PRO A 332 7.04 9.80 -19.38
CA PRO A 332 6.36 8.51 -19.25
C PRO A 332 7.08 7.42 -20.06
N ILE A 333 7.07 6.18 -19.56
CA ILE A 333 7.45 5.03 -20.38
C ILE A 333 6.29 4.75 -21.33
N VAL A 334 6.60 4.73 -22.62
CA VAL A 334 5.71 4.20 -23.64
C VAL A 334 6.02 2.72 -23.80
N PRO A 335 5.07 1.80 -23.56
CA PRO A 335 5.29 0.37 -23.79
C PRO A 335 5.72 0.13 -25.24
N GLU A 336 6.58 -0.87 -25.48
CA GLU A 336 7.03 -1.17 -26.83
C GLU A 336 5.97 -1.99 -27.59
N GLU A 337 5.21 -2.80 -26.86
CA GLU A 337 4.27 -3.80 -27.35
C GLU A 337 3.00 -3.18 -27.96
N MET A 338 2.71 -3.54 -29.21
CA MET A 338 1.58 -3.00 -29.97
C MET A 338 0.20 -3.27 -29.36
N VAL A 339 0.03 -4.41 -28.68
CA VAL A 339 -1.23 -4.74 -27.98
C VAL A 339 -1.50 -3.73 -26.87
N LEU A 340 -0.47 -3.35 -26.12
CA LEU A 340 -0.59 -2.38 -25.03
C LEU A 340 -0.92 -1.00 -25.54
N LYS A 341 -0.23 -0.56 -26.60
CA LYS A 341 -0.55 0.70 -27.30
C LYS A 341 -2.00 0.75 -27.72
N LYS A 342 -2.53 -0.34 -28.32
CA LYS A 342 -3.94 -0.43 -28.73
C LYS A 342 -4.91 -0.34 -27.56
N ILE A 343 -4.60 -1.00 -26.44
CA ILE A 343 -5.41 -0.96 -25.21
C ILE A 343 -5.43 0.48 -24.67
N ILE A 344 -4.26 1.09 -24.48
CA ILE A 344 -4.12 2.48 -24.03
C ILE A 344 -4.88 3.44 -24.95
N ASP A 345 -4.70 3.34 -26.27
CA ASP A 345 -5.38 4.21 -27.25
C ASP A 345 -6.91 4.01 -27.28
N LYS A 346 -7.38 2.80 -27.02
CA LYS A 346 -8.80 2.47 -26.98
C LYS A 346 -9.45 3.02 -25.70
N TYR A 347 -8.83 2.81 -24.54
CA TYR A 347 -9.42 3.17 -23.25
C TYR A 347 -9.20 4.63 -22.87
N SER A 348 -8.13 5.26 -23.37
CA SER A 348 -7.93 6.72 -23.28
C SER A 348 -8.93 7.55 -24.09
N LYS A 349 -10.04 6.98 -24.56
CA LYS A 349 -11.10 7.71 -25.30
C LYS A 349 -12.50 7.51 -24.71
N ILE A 350 -12.63 6.78 -23.60
CA ILE A 350 -13.93 6.50 -22.99
C ILE A 350 -14.33 7.65 -22.05
N PRO A 351 -15.48 8.29 -22.26
CA PRO A 351 -15.96 9.34 -21.36
C PRO A 351 -16.11 8.85 -19.91
N GLY A 352 -15.71 9.67 -18.93
CA GLY A 352 -15.76 9.33 -17.50
C GLY A 352 -14.71 8.32 -17.01
N VAL A 353 -13.89 7.76 -17.91
CA VAL A 353 -12.85 6.75 -17.60
C VAL A 353 -11.49 7.09 -18.25
N SER A 354 -11.49 7.86 -19.33
CA SER A 354 -10.31 8.34 -20.04
C SER A 354 -9.63 9.50 -19.32
N ALA A 355 -8.30 9.55 -19.39
CA ALA A 355 -7.50 10.69 -18.95
C ALA A 355 -7.18 11.71 -20.07
N LYS A 356 -7.68 11.50 -21.30
CA LYS A 356 -7.79 12.56 -22.34
C LYS A 356 -9.14 13.28 -22.29
N ASP A 357 -10.11 12.71 -21.57
CA ASP A 357 -11.35 13.39 -21.18
C ASP A 357 -11.08 14.13 -19.85
N PRO A 358 -11.36 15.44 -19.74
CA PRO A 358 -11.05 16.28 -18.59
C PRO A 358 -11.85 15.96 -17.31
N SER A 359 -12.49 14.79 -17.25
CA SER A 359 -13.16 14.23 -16.07
C SER A 359 -12.33 13.18 -15.30
N PHE A 360 -11.02 13.13 -15.52
CA PHE A 360 -9.95 12.64 -14.63
C PHE A 360 -10.20 11.36 -13.81
N PHE A 361 -10.52 10.21 -14.42
CA PHE A 361 -10.37 8.93 -13.75
C PHE A 361 -8.88 8.57 -13.63
N CYS A 362 -8.32 8.61 -12.42
CA CYS A 362 -6.90 8.37 -12.18
C CYS A 362 -6.65 7.53 -10.94
N LEU A 363 -5.93 6.42 -11.11
CA LEU A 363 -5.49 5.62 -9.99
C LEU A 363 -4.40 6.37 -9.23
N SER A 364 -4.76 6.75 -8.02
CA SER A 364 -4.05 7.74 -7.22
C SER A 364 -3.20 7.11 -6.12
N HIS A 365 -3.54 5.88 -5.72
CA HIS A 365 -2.95 5.21 -4.56
C HIS A 365 -3.34 3.73 -4.47
N ILE A 366 -2.44 2.91 -3.94
CA ILE A 366 -2.76 1.56 -3.46
C ILE A 366 -2.37 1.47 -1.99
N TYR A 367 -3.24 0.88 -1.17
CA TYR A 367 -3.05 0.77 0.28
C TYR A 367 -3.84 -0.41 0.89
N PRO A 368 -3.41 -0.95 2.04
CA PRO A 368 -4.18 -1.96 2.76
C PRO A 368 -5.36 -1.33 3.52
N ALA A 369 -6.49 -2.03 3.57
CA ALA A 369 -7.66 -1.68 4.39
C ALA A 369 -8.43 -2.93 4.79
N SER A 370 -9.32 -2.82 5.76
CA SER A 370 -10.37 -3.83 6.00
C SER A 370 -11.66 -3.50 5.24
N VAL A 371 -12.54 -4.51 5.06
CA VAL A 371 -13.90 -4.30 4.53
C VAL A 371 -14.63 -3.23 5.33
N LYS A 372 -14.51 -3.29 6.67
CA LYS A 372 -15.15 -2.35 7.58
C LYS A 372 -14.70 -0.92 7.37
N GLU A 373 -13.40 -0.68 7.17
CA GLU A 373 -12.88 0.64 6.84
C GLU A 373 -13.43 1.14 5.50
N ILE A 374 -13.49 0.25 4.51
CA ILE A 374 -14.00 0.56 3.17
C ILE A 374 -15.47 1.00 3.22
N LEU A 375 -16.32 0.19 3.87
CA LEU A 375 -17.76 0.42 3.90
C LEU A 375 -18.19 1.54 4.86
N SER A 376 -17.42 1.80 5.92
CA SER A 376 -17.72 2.90 6.85
C SER A 376 -17.45 4.29 6.28
N GLY A 377 -16.75 4.38 5.14
CA GLY A 377 -16.32 5.64 4.54
C GLY A 377 -15.23 6.37 5.33
N SER A 378 -14.64 5.74 6.36
CA SER A 378 -13.61 6.34 7.21
C SER A 378 -12.26 6.50 6.52
N LEU A 379 -12.06 5.83 5.38
CA LEU A 379 -10.81 5.89 4.63
C LEU A 379 -10.54 7.29 4.07
N PRO A 380 -9.27 7.74 4.09
CA PRO A 380 -8.88 9.02 3.52
C PRO A 380 -9.30 9.12 2.06
N ARG A 381 -9.70 10.32 1.63
CA ARG A 381 -10.14 10.55 0.26
C ARG A 381 -8.94 10.68 -0.69
N SER A 382 -8.97 9.93 -1.78
CA SER A 382 -8.09 10.09 -2.91
C SER A 382 -8.20 11.51 -3.47
N PHE A 383 -7.04 12.07 -3.83
CA PHE A 383 -6.92 13.45 -4.31
C PHE A 383 -5.64 13.64 -5.12
N ILE A 384 -5.72 14.40 -6.21
CA ILE A 384 -4.58 14.75 -7.08
C ILE A 384 -4.50 16.29 -7.22
N PRO A 385 -3.58 16.96 -6.48
CA PRO A 385 -3.52 18.42 -6.41
C PRO A 385 -3.28 19.13 -7.75
N GLU A 386 -2.43 18.58 -8.62
CA GLU A 386 -2.03 19.22 -9.88
C GLU A 386 -3.17 19.27 -10.91
N VAL A 387 -4.05 18.27 -10.87
CA VAL A 387 -5.23 18.17 -11.74
C VAL A 387 -6.26 19.25 -11.43
N ALA A 388 -6.53 19.49 -10.13
CA ALA A 388 -7.42 20.56 -9.69
C ALA A 388 -6.96 21.97 -10.11
N ARG A 389 -5.65 22.16 -10.34
CA ARG A 389 -5.07 23.46 -10.74
C ARG A 389 -5.12 23.72 -12.24
N ARG A 390 -5.24 22.69 -13.09
CA ARG A 390 -5.30 22.83 -14.56
C ARG A 390 -6.66 23.29 -15.09
N GLY A 391 -7.65 23.46 -14.21
CA GLY A 391 -8.98 24.00 -14.52
C GLY A 391 -9.11 25.52 -14.34
N LYS A 392 -8.01 26.27 -14.23
CA LYS A 392 -8.01 27.74 -14.19
C LYS A 392 -7.53 28.35 -15.50
#